data_AF-A0A0F9TKQ2-F1
#
_entry.id   AF-A0A0F9TKQ2-F1
#
_cell.length_a   1.000
_cell.length_b   1.000
_cell.length_c   1.000
_cell.angle_alpha   90.00
_cell.angle_beta   90.00
_cell.angle_gamma   90.00
#
_symmetry.space_group_name_H-M   'P 1'
#
loop_
_entity.id
_entity.type
_entity.pdbx_description
1 polymer ?
#
loop_
_entity_poly.entity_id
_entity_poly.type
_entity_poly.pdbx_seq_one_letter_code
_entity_poly.pdbx_strand_id
1 'polypeptide(L)'
;MTTPKRYAIIKRDFPGSLLLVRTGDFYEAFHEDAVTAARILGLVVTTRINGKKSMPMTGFPCHSLDQYIDKLKAADIRVAIVMNYE
;
A
#
# COMPACT_ATOMS: atom_id res chain seq x y z
N MET A 1 -12.17 -5.02 6.94
CA MET A 1 -12.00 -4.37 5.62
C MET A 1 -11.36 -3.00 5.83
N THR A 2 -10.10 -2.81 5.42
CA THR A 2 -9.34 -1.58 5.70
C THR A 2 -10.05 -0.38 5.08
N THR A 3 -10.54 0.53 5.92
CA THR A 3 -11.14 1.78 5.42
C THR A 3 -10.06 2.82 5.16
N PRO A 4 -10.25 3.73 4.20
CA PRO A 4 -9.29 4.81 3.89
C PRO A 4 -9.00 5.70 5.10
N LYS A 5 -10.01 5.89 5.95
CA LYS A 5 -9.86 6.61 7.22
C LYS A 5 -8.85 5.93 8.14
N ARG A 6 -8.88 4.60 8.23
CA ARG A 6 -7.97 3.84 9.09
C ARG A 6 -6.55 3.78 8.51
N TYR A 7 -6.43 3.69 7.18
CA TYR A 7 -5.14 3.83 6.49
C TYR A 7 -4.45 5.15 6.84
N ALA A 8 -5.17 6.27 6.76
CA ALA A 8 -4.63 7.59 7.09
C ALA A 8 -4.20 7.71 8.55
N ILE A 9 -4.89 7.05 9.49
CA ILE A 9 -4.52 7.05 10.91
C ILE A 9 -3.17 6.33 11.09
N ILE A 10 -3.06 5.09 10.60
CA ILE A 10 -1.84 4.28 10.73
C ILE A 10 -0.66 4.96 10.03
N LYS A 11 -0.89 5.57 8.87
CA LYS A 11 0.13 6.31 8.11
C LYS A 11 0.79 7.42 8.93
N ARG A 12 0.10 8.02 9.91
CA ARG A 12 0.68 9.06 10.79
C ARG A 12 1.77 8.52 11.70
N ASP A 13 1.72 7.23 12.05
CA ASP A 13 2.73 6.58 12.89
C ASP A 13 3.98 6.19 12.08
N PHE A 14 3.88 6.18 10.75
CA PHE A 14 4.97 5.84 9.82
C PHE A 14 5.24 6.96 8.81
N PRO A 15 5.63 8.17 9.27
CA PRO A 15 5.91 9.29 8.39
C PRO A 15 7.06 8.95 7.43
N GLY A 16 6.93 9.37 6.17
CA GLY A 16 7.95 9.15 5.13
C GLY A 16 8.16 7.70 4.70
N SER A 17 7.36 6.75 5.20
CA SER A 17 7.45 5.34 4.82
C SER A 17 6.26 4.93 3.97
N LEU A 18 6.46 4.15 2.92
CA LEU A 18 5.39 3.57 2.12
C LEU A 18 4.66 2.50 2.95
N LEU A 19 3.35 2.67 3.16
CA LEU A 19 2.55 1.79 3.99
C LEU A 19 1.86 0.72 3.14
N LEU A 20 2.25 -0.53 3.36
CA LEU A 20 1.61 -1.73 2.80
C LEU A 20 0.71 -2.36 3.85
N VAL A 21 -0.59 -2.47 3.55
CA VAL A 21 -1.57 -3.15 4.41
C VAL A 21 -1.92 -4.49 3.80
N ARG A 22 -1.81 -5.56 4.60
CA ARG A 22 -2.25 -6.89 4.19
C ARG A 22 -3.78 -6.97 4.24
N THR A 23 -4.39 -7.30 3.11
CA THR A 23 -5.82 -7.57 2.99
C THR A 23 -5.97 -8.95 2.34
N GLY A 24 -6.17 -9.99 3.16
CA GLY A 24 -6.22 -11.38 2.68
C GLY A 24 -4.91 -11.80 2.01
N ASP A 25 -5.01 -12.15 0.73
CA ASP A 25 -3.90 -12.61 -0.11
C ASP A 25 -3.15 -11.49 -0.84
N PHE A 26 -3.42 -10.23 -0.50
CA PHE A 26 -2.79 -9.06 -1.15
C PHE A 26 -2.14 -8.12 -0.13
N TYR A 27 -1.09 -7.44 -0.57
CA TYR A 27 -0.62 -6.19 0.03
C TYR A 27 -1.14 -5.02 -0.79
N GLU A 28 -1.80 -4.08 -0.12
CA GLU A 28 -2.42 -2.91 -0.73
C GLU A 28 -1.77 -1.62 -0.22
N ALA A 29 -1.55 -0.67 -1.13
CA ALA A 29 -1.22 0.72 -0.82
C ALA A 29 -2.30 1.64 -1.37
N PHE A 30 -2.49 2.80 -0.75
CA PHE A 30 -3.53 3.77 -1.10
C PHE A 30 -2.96 5.17 -1.25
N HIS A 31 -3.72 6.06 -1.90
CA HIS A 31 -3.34 7.48 -2.06
C HIS A 31 -1.97 7.63 -2.74
N GLU A 32 -1.08 8.47 -2.20
CA GLU A 32 0.25 8.73 -2.77
C GLU A 32 1.17 7.51 -2.72
N ASP A 33 1.01 6.64 -1.71
CA ASP A 33 1.75 5.39 -1.60
C ASP A 33 1.37 4.45 -2.75
N ALA A 34 0.11 4.45 -3.18
CA ALA A 34 -0.32 3.68 -4.33
C ALA A 34 0.38 4.13 -5.61
N VAL A 35 0.47 5.44 -5.83
CA VAL A 35 1.12 6.01 -7.02
C VAL A 35 2.62 5.73 -7.00
N THR A 36 3.26 5.90 -5.85
CA THR A 36 4.69 5.64 -5.66
C THR A 36 5.02 4.16 -5.84
N ALA A 37 4.29 3.26 -5.18
CA ALA A 37 4.47 1.83 -5.30
C ALA A 37 4.27 1.38 -6.75
N ALA A 38 3.19 1.83 -7.40
CA ALA A 38 2.89 1.45 -8.77
C ALA A 38 4.00 1.85 -9.74
N ARG A 39 4.53 3.07 -9.61
CA ARG A 39 5.64 3.55 -10.43
C ARG A 39 6.91 2.72 -10.25
N ILE A 40 7.29 2.41 -9.02
CA ILE A 40 8.55 1.68 -8.72
C ILE A 40 8.42 0.20 -9.08
N LEU A 41 7.27 -0.40 -8.78
CA LEU A 41 7.04 -1.83 -8.94
C LEU A 41 6.55 -2.21 -10.34
N GLY A 42 6.21 -1.22 -11.18
CA GLY A 42 5.63 -1.43 -12.50
C GLY A 42 4.20 -1.97 -12.44
N LEU A 43 3.43 -1.58 -11.43
CA LEU A 43 2.05 -2.00 -11.23
C LEU A 43 1.08 -0.95 -11.81
N VAL A 44 -0.17 -1.37 -12.01
CA VAL A 44 -1.24 -0.46 -12.40
C VAL A 44 -1.81 0.23 -11.16
N VAL A 45 -2.04 1.53 -11.24
CA VAL A 45 -2.86 2.26 -10.26
C VAL A 45 -4.31 2.07 -10.62
N THR A 46 -5.08 1.50 -9.69
CA THR A 46 -6.52 1.33 -9.79
C THR A 46 -7.24 2.34 -8.89
N THR A 47 -8.57 2.39 -9.00
CA THR A 47 -9.39 3.25 -8.16
C THR A 47 -10.28 2.40 -7.28
N ARG A 48 -10.16 2.57 -5.96
CA ARG A 48 -11.08 1.96 -5.00
C ARG A 48 -12.20 2.93 -4.67
N ILE A 49 -13.44 2.45 -4.70
CA ILE A 49 -14.63 3.23 -4.38
C ILE A 49 -15.08 2.86 -2.95
N ASN A 50 -15.29 3.88 -2.11
CA ASN A 50 -15.82 3.74 -0.76
C ASN A 50 -16.97 4.73 -0.56
N GLY A 51 -18.20 4.27 -0.82
CA GLY A 51 -19.38 5.13 -0.90
C GLY A 51 -19.26 6.13 -2.05
N LYS A 52 -19.38 7.44 -1.74
CA LYS A 52 -19.23 8.53 -2.71
C LYS A 52 -17.78 8.96 -2.97
N LYS A 53 -16.80 8.38 -2.28
CA LYS A 53 -15.38 8.75 -2.41
C LYS A 53 -14.62 7.69 -3.19
N SER A 54 -13.76 8.12 -4.10
CA SER A 54 -12.78 7.28 -4.79
C SER A 54 -11.37 7.63 -4.32
N MET A 55 -10.47 6.65 -4.33
CA MET A 55 -9.03 6.89 -4.10
C MET A 55 -8.16 5.98 -4.94
N PRO A 56 -6.93 6.43 -5.29
CA PRO A 56 -5.92 5.57 -5.89
C PRO A 56 -5.58 4.40 -4.97
N MET A 57 -5.41 3.23 -5.57
CA MET A 57 -5.01 2.01 -4.92
C MET A 57 -4.12 1.20 -5.87
N THR A 58 -3.08 0.57 -5.34
CA THR A 58 -2.37 -0.50 -6.04
C THR A 58 -2.12 -1.63 -5.05
N GLY A 59 -1.87 -2.82 -5.58
CA GLY A 59 -1.58 -3.96 -4.74
C GLY A 59 -1.01 -5.13 -5.52
N PHE A 60 -0.42 -6.06 -4.79
CA PHE A 60 0.20 -7.26 -5.35
C PHE A 60 -0.03 -8.47 -4.44
N PRO A 61 0.05 -9.70 -4.97
CA PRO A 61 -0.15 -10.92 -4.20
C PRO A 61 0.86 -11.08 -3.07
N CYS A 62 0.43 -11.66 -1.95
CA CYS A 62 1.24 -11.80 -0.73
C CYS A 62 2.53 -12.60 -0.95
N HIS A 63 2.53 -13.57 -1.86
CA HIS A 63 3.71 -14.36 -2.22
C HIS A 63 4.77 -13.58 -3.01
N SER A 64 4.42 -12.42 -3.58
CA SER A 64 5.35 -11.53 -4.27
C SER A 64 6.01 -10.51 -3.34
N LEU A 65 5.75 -10.57 -2.03
CA LEU A 65 6.22 -9.58 -1.07
C LEU A 65 7.73 -9.43 -1.08
N ASP A 66 8.48 -10.52 -0.93
CA ASP A 66 9.95 -10.44 -0.81
C ASP A 66 10.56 -9.75 -2.03
N GLN A 67 10.14 -10.16 -3.23
CA GLN A 67 10.57 -9.55 -4.50
C GLN A 67 10.28 -8.05 -4.56
N TYR A 68 9.09 -7.62 -4.15
CA TYR A 68 8.71 -6.21 -4.22
C TYR A 68 9.33 -5.36 -3.12
N ILE A 69 9.57 -5.92 -1.94
CA ILE A 69 10.30 -5.25 -0.88
C ILE A 69 11.74 -4.96 -1.32
N ASP A 70 12.40 -5.91 -1.99
CA ASP A 70 13.76 -5.67 -2.49
C ASP A 70 13.81 -4.55 -3.52
N LYS A 71 12.82 -4.48 -4.42
CA LYS A 71 12.70 -3.37 -5.38
C LYS A 71 12.47 -2.02 -4.71
N LEU A 72 11.59 -1.97 -3.69
CA LEU A 72 11.31 -0.75 -2.94
C LEU A 72 12.55 -0.28 -2.16
N LYS A 73 13.26 -1.20 -1.52
CA LYS A 73 14.52 -0.91 -0.82
C LYS A 73 15.60 -0.39 -1.78
N ALA A 74 15.74 -1.01 -2.95
CA ALA A 74 16.68 -0.57 -3.98
C ALA A 74 16.37 0.85 -4.51
N ALA A 75 15.13 1.30 -4.40
CA ALA A 75 14.69 2.65 -4.70
C ALA A 75 14.76 3.62 -3.50
N ASP A 76 15.46 3.25 -2.42
CA ASP A 76 15.58 4.01 -1.17
C ASP A 76 14.24 4.32 -0.48
N ILE A 77 13.22 3.48 -0.70
CA ILE A 77 11.92 3.62 -0.06
C ILE A 77 11.89 2.83 1.24
N ARG A 78 11.65 3.53 2.36
CA ARG A 78 11.29 2.89 3.63
C ARG A 78 9.89 2.32 3.52
N VAL A 79 9.70 1.07 3.93
CA VAL A 79 8.41 0.37 3.84
C VAL A 79 7.95 -0.06 5.23
N ALA A 80 6.70 0.25 5.55
CA ALA A 80 6.01 -0.25 6.73
C ALA A 80 4.97 -1.29 6.30
N ILE A 81 5.02 -2.48 6.90
CA ILE A 81 4.08 -3.57 6.60
C ILE A 81 3.17 -3.78 7.80
N VAL A 82 1.86 -3.78 7.56
CA VAL A 82 0.85 -4.01 8.58
C VAL A 82 0.05 -5.25 8.21
N MET A 83 0.18 -6.32 9.00
CA MET A 83 -0.35 -7.65 8.67
C MET A 83 -1.72 -7.98 9.26
N ASN A 84 -2.25 -7.19 10.19
CA ASN A 84 -3.57 -7.41 10.77
C ASN A 84 -4.07 -6.16 11.53
N TYR A 85 -5.35 -5.85 11.37
CA TYR A 85 -6.12 -5.05 12.33
C TYR A 85 -7.54 -5.59 12.34
N GLU A 86 -7.94 -6.19 13.46
CA GLU A 86 -9.34 -6.34 13.83
C GLU A 86 -9.99 -4.95 14.07
#